data_AF-A0A2V6HD88-F1
#
_entry.id   AF-A0A2V6HD88-F1
#
_cell.length_a   1.000
_cell.length_b   1.000
_cell.length_c   1.000
_cell.angle_alpha   90.00
_cell.angle_beta   90.00
_cell.angle_gamma   90.00
#
_symmetry.space_group_name_H-M   'P 1'
#
loop_
_entity.id
_entity.type
_entity.pdbx_description
1 polymer ?
#
loop_
_entity_poly.entity_id
_entity_poly.type
_entity_poly.pdbx_seq_one_letter_code
_entity_poly.pdbx_strand_id
1 'polypeptide(L)'
;MASMSAAERALYFFCRPLVRCFYRVTALGLENLPSGGFLLLPNHISWVDAIVLQLACPRPIRYVIDEEYYHKPILHSLLRVLGCIPINTHHSHPAVRLATEKIADGEIVCVFPEGRLERTGVLLRLQRGYELIARHANAEVVPVWLDQLWGSIFSFQGGKFFRKLPKRVRYPVTIAFGKPLKADDANVATVREELLKLGEFCFSRRPSLHRHLAEECVRGLKRRPFATAVIDGLDHSTLSRSKLLGAAAALSRFLRRQFADERIAIVLPANKGSMMANLAVTLAGKVPVDLNFTIGRAANESCCGRANLRVAISATQFMERIKDFPWPERVLKLDELMPRMKRQIIFWWLISILLPARLLLQLLQIPKEGGHTEAVLLFTSGTTGEPKGVVVSHRNVVGNVSQFRQLLDAKKNDAILASLPFFHTFGSTVTLWYPLIEGVRIVTYPNPLEAARCAALIWQNSLRRIRTHRDGAGSQR
;
A
#
# COMPACT_ATOMS: atom_id res chain seq x y z
N MET A 1 -23.38 -21.17 -27.78
CA MET A 1 -22.60 -19.97 -27.35
C MET A 1 -23.46 -18.76 -27.62
N ALA A 2 -23.89 -18.03 -26.58
CA ALA A 2 -24.66 -16.80 -26.79
C ALA A 2 -23.83 -15.80 -27.60
N SER A 3 -24.28 -15.50 -28.82
CA SER A 3 -23.57 -14.61 -29.74
C SER A 3 -23.80 -13.16 -29.33
N MET A 4 -22.72 -12.38 -29.17
CA MET A 4 -22.82 -10.93 -28.97
C MET A 4 -23.70 -10.29 -30.05
N SER A 5 -24.44 -9.25 -29.69
CA SER A 5 -25.10 -8.42 -30.69
C SER A 5 -24.06 -7.63 -31.51
N ALA A 6 -24.42 -7.17 -32.71
CA ALA A 6 -23.52 -6.34 -33.52
C ALA A 6 -23.16 -5.02 -32.80
N ALA A 7 -24.12 -4.45 -32.07
CA ALA A 7 -23.93 -3.24 -31.27
C ALA A 7 -22.95 -3.48 -30.10
N GLU A 8 -23.07 -4.62 -29.42
CA GLU A 8 -22.10 -5.02 -28.40
C GLU A 8 -20.70 -5.17 -29.00
N ARG A 9 -20.54 -5.93 -30.09
CA ARG A 9 -19.21 -6.09 -30.72
C ARG A 9 -18.56 -4.75 -31.06
N ALA A 10 -19.32 -3.82 -31.63
CA ALA A 10 -18.83 -2.48 -31.96
C ALA A 10 -18.40 -1.72 -30.70
N LEU A 11 -19.23 -1.70 -29.65
CA LEU A 11 -18.91 -1.03 -28.39
C LEU A 11 -17.62 -1.58 -27.76
N TYR A 12 -17.44 -2.91 -27.74
CA TYR A 12 -16.22 -3.53 -27.21
C TYR A 12 -15.00 -3.19 -28.05
N PHE A 13 -15.13 -3.17 -29.38
CA PHE A 13 -14.05 -2.82 -30.29
C PHE A 13 -13.53 -1.41 -30.04
N PHE A 14 -14.41 -0.43 -29.79
CA PHE A 14 -14.01 0.96 -29.52
C PHE A 14 -13.60 1.21 -28.07
N CYS A 15 -14.27 0.62 -27.08
CA CYS A 15 -13.96 0.84 -25.66
C CYS A 15 -12.67 0.14 -25.22
N ARG A 16 -12.35 -1.04 -25.76
CA ARG A 16 -11.17 -1.82 -25.38
C ARG A 16 -9.84 -1.07 -25.55
N PRO A 17 -9.52 -0.46 -26.71
CA PRO A 17 -8.29 0.32 -26.86
C PRO A 17 -8.27 1.55 -25.95
N LEU A 18 -9.40 2.25 -25.81
CA LEU A 18 -9.50 3.43 -24.93
C LEU A 18 -9.16 3.07 -23.48
N VAL A 19 -9.76 2.01 -22.94
CA VAL A 19 -9.51 1.61 -21.55
C VAL A 19 -8.08 1.07 -21.38
N ARG A 20 -7.51 0.40 -22.37
CA ARG A 20 -6.10 -0.05 -22.38
C ARG A 20 -5.09 1.11 -22.38
N CYS A 21 -5.47 2.30 -22.83
CA CYS A 21 -4.63 3.49 -22.69
C CYS A 21 -4.49 3.95 -21.23
N PHE A 22 -5.55 3.78 -20.42
CA PHE A 22 -5.57 4.20 -19.02
C PHE A 22 -5.25 3.09 -18.02
N TYR A 23 -5.51 1.83 -18.37
CA TYR A 23 -5.39 0.67 -17.49
C TYR A 23 -4.61 -0.47 -18.12
N ARG A 24 -3.79 -1.12 -17.30
CA ARG A 24 -3.17 -2.40 -17.62
C ARG A 24 -3.91 -3.50 -16.86
N VAL A 25 -4.92 -4.07 -17.51
CA VAL A 25 -5.75 -5.15 -16.95
C VAL A 25 -5.03 -6.48 -17.11
N THR A 26 -4.87 -7.21 -16.02
CA THR A 26 -4.32 -8.58 -15.97
C THR A 26 -5.43 -9.50 -15.43
N ALA A 27 -5.81 -10.51 -16.21
CA ALA A 27 -6.80 -11.51 -15.81
C ALA A 27 -6.08 -12.78 -15.32
N LEU A 28 -6.52 -13.35 -14.21
CA LEU A 28 -6.00 -14.57 -13.60
C LEU A 28 -7.17 -15.53 -13.34
N GLY A 29 -6.97 -16.85 -13.51
CA GLY A 29 -8.01 -17.84 -13.22
C GLY A 29 -9.10 -17.95 -14.30
N LEU A 30 -8.82 -17.53 -15.54
CA LEU A 30 -9.78 -17.62 -16.66
C LEU A 30 -10.20 -19.07 -16.95
N GLU A 31 -9.32 -20.01 -16.64
CA GLU A 31 -9.55 -21.45 -16.70
C GLU A 31 -10.67 -21.94 -15.75
N ASN A 32 -11.03 -21.15 -14.74
CA ASN A 32 -12.10 -21.49 -13.80
C ASN A 32 -13.49 -21.11 -14.31
N LEU A 33 -13.59 -20.42 -15.46
CA LEU A 33 -14.88 -19.96 -15.97
C LEU A 33 -15.67 -21.10 -16.62
N PRO A 34 -16.89 -21.39 -16.15
CA PRO A 34 -17.75 -22.39 -16.78
C PRO A 34 -18.06 -22.06 -18.25
N SER A 35 -18.26 -23.09 -19.05
CA SER A 35 -18.63 -22.96 -20.47
C SER A 35 -20.09 -22.54 -20.67
N GLY A 36 -20.97 -22.92 -19.75
CA GLY A 36 -22.39 -22.55 -19.69
C GLY A 36 -22.63 -21.15 -19.10
N GLY A 37 -23.88 -20.87 -18.74
CA GLY A 37 -24.24 -19.67 -17.99
C GLY A 37 -23.95 -19.86 -16.51
N PHE A 38 -23.51 -18.80 -15.83
CA PHE A 38 -23.14 -18.84 -14.41
C PHE A 38 -23.24 -17.46 -13.78
N LEU A 39 -23.18 -17.42 -12.45
CA LEU A 39 -23.26 -16.20 -11.67
C LEU A 39 -21.86 -15.72 -11.26
N LEU A 40 -21.50 -14.49 -11.62
CA LEU A 40 -20.27 -13.81 -11.21
C LEU A 40 -20.52 -12.94 -9.98
N LEU A 41 -19.66 -13.08 -8.96
CA LEU A 41 -19.72 -12.28 -7.72
C LEU A 41 -18.40 -11.55 -7.45
N PRO A 42 -18.18 -10.37 -8.06
CA PRO A 42 -17.03 -9.52 -7.77
C PRO A 42 -17.17 -8.70 -6.48
N ASN A 43 -16.07 -8.36 -5.83
CA ASN A 43 -16.04 -7.23 -4.87
C ASN A 43 -16.28 -5.88 -5.60
N HIS A 44 -16.76 -4.86 -4.88
CA HIS A 44 -17.22 -3.59 -5.47
C HIS A 44 -16.42 -2.37 -4.98
N ILE A 45 -15.32 -2.07 -5.66
CA ILE A 45 -14.34 -1.02 -5.31
C ILE A 45 -14.62 0.33 -5.98
N SER A 46 -15.06 0.34 -7.23
CA SER A 46 -15.15 1.56 -8.05
C SER A 46 -16.26 1.51 -9.10
N TRP A 47 -16.65 2.67 -9.63
CA TRP A 47 -17.61 2.73 -10.74
C TRP A 47 -17.10 2.10 -12.04
N VAL A 48 -15.78 1.94 -12.18
CA VAL A 48 -15.16 1.39 -13.39
C VAL A 48 -15.08 -0.15 -13.31
N ASP A 49 -15.49 -0.75 -12.18
CA ASP A 49 -15.42 -2.20 -11.93
C ASP A 49 -16.07 -3.01 -13.05
N ALA A 50 -17.29 -2.65 -13.44
CA ALA A 50 -18.00 -3.32 -14.53
C ALA A 50 -17.24 -3.23 -15.86
N ILE A 51 -16.60 -2.09 -16.14
CA ILE A 51 -15.84 -1.90 -17.38
C ILE A 51 -14.57 -2.74 -17.37
N VAL A 52 -13.79 -2.72 -16.28
CA VAL A 52 -12.54 -3.51 -16.21
C VAL A 52 -12.82 -5.01 -16.15
N LEU A 53 -13.86 -5.43 -15.43
CA LEU A 53 -14.31 -6.82 -15.36
C LEU A 53 -14.74 -7.32 -16.72
N GLN A 54 -15.51 -6.51 -17.44
CA GLN A 54 -15.93 -6.85 -18.79
C GLN A 54 -14.74 -7.00 -19.77
N LEU A 55 -13.67 -6.22 -19.60
CA LEU A 55 -12.47 -6.33 -20.44
C LEU A 55 -11.58 -7.53 -20.12
N ALA A 56 -11.65 -8.03 -18.88
CA ALA A 56 -10.96 -9.25 -18.47
C ALA A 56 -11.73 -10.51 -18.86
N CYS A 57 -13.07 -10.47 -18.83
CA CYS A 57 -13.91 -11.59 -19.17
C CYS A 57 -13.97 -11.82 -20.69
N PRO A 58 -13.80 -13.06 -21.19
CA PRO A 58 -13.84 -13.36 -22.62
C PRO A 58 -15.26 -13.31 -23.20
N ARG A 59 -16.29 -13.38 -22.35
CA ARG A 59 -17.71 -13.40 -22.73
C ARG A 59 -18.43 -12.16 -22.18
N PRO A 60 -19.51 -11.70 -22.84
CA PRO A 60 -20.34 -10.61 -22.32
C PRO A 60 -20.94 -10.94 -20.96
N ILE A 61 -21.04 -9.92 -20.11
CA ILE A 61 -21.61 -10.01 -18.77
C ILE A 61 -22.88 -9.17 -18.70
N ARG A 62 -23.95 -9.77 -18.17
CA ARG A 62 -25.21 -9.10 -17.84
C ARG A 62 -25.15 -8.63 -16.40
N TYR A 63 -24.99 -7.33 -16.21
CA TYR A 63 -24.88 -6.75 -14.87
C TYR A 63 -26.26 -6.52 -14.27
N VAL A 64 -26.44 -6.96 -13.03
CA VAL A 64 -27.59 -6.57 -12.21
C VAL A 64 -27.31 -5.19 -11.62
N ILE A 65 -28.14 -4.20 -11.96
CA ILE A 65 -27.94 -2.78 -11.64
C ILE A 65 -29.20 -2.25 -10.97
N ASP A 66 -29.02 -1.41 -9.95
CA ASP A 66 -30.13 -0.73 -9.29
C ASP A 66 -30.96 0.10 -10.29
N GLU A 67 -32.29 -0.04 -10.18
CA GLU A 67 -33.27 0.54 -11.10
C GLU A 67 -33.14 2.06 -11.25
N GLU A 68 -32.81 2.79 -10.17
CA GLU A 68 -32.65 4.24 -10.21
C GLU A 68 -31.50 4.68 -11.13
N TYR A 69 -30.44 3.86 -11.24
CA TYR A 69 -29.32 4.11 -12.14
C TYR A 69 -29.62 3.65 -13.57
N TYR A 70 -30.36 2.56 -13.71
CA TYR A 70 -30.74 2.01 -15.02
C TYR A 70 -31.60 2.97 -15.84
N HIS A 71 -32.49 3.73 -15.20
CA HIS A 71 -33.38 4.67 -15.87
C HIS A 71 -32.80 6.08 -16.06
N LYS A 72 -31.54 6.34 -15.70
CA LYS A 72 -30.93 7.65 -15.96
C LYS A 72 -30.80 7.89 -17.47
N PRO A 73 -31.29 9.02 -18.01
CA PRO A 73 -31.39 9.25 -19.46
C PRO A 73 -30.06 9.06 -20.22
N ILE A 74 -28.96 9.46 -19.59
CA ILE A 74 -27.60 9.38 -20.15
C ILE A 74 -27.09 7.93 -20.24
N LEU A 75 -27.48 7.08 -19.28
CA LEU A 75 -26.97 5.71 -19.15
C LEU A 75 -27.91 4.66 -19.75
N HIS A 76 -29.21 4.94 -19.78
CA HIS A 76 -30.26 3.98 -20.10
C HIS A 76 -30.05 3.28 -21.45
N SER A 77 -29.77 4.04 -22.51
CA SER A 77 -29.53 3.49 -23.85
C SER A 77 -28.34 2.52 -23.87
N LEU A 78 -27.23 2.88 -23.23
CA LEU A 78 -26.04 2.06 -23.14
C LEU A 78 -26.29 0.78 -22.32
N LEU A 79 -26.94 0.90 -21.15
CA LEU A 79 -27.21 -0.22 -20.26
C LEU A 79 -28.18 -1.23 -20.88
N ARG A 80 -29.14 -0.74 -21.67
CA ARG A 80 -30.06 -1.58 -22.45
C ARG A 80 -29.33 -2.35 -23.55
N VAL A 81 -28.42 -1.69 -24.30
CA VAL A 81 -27.58 -2.36 -25.32
C VAL A 81 -26.69 -3.43 -24.69
N LEU A 82 -26.19 -3.19 -23.47
CA LEU A 82 -25.40 -4.16 -22.70
C LEU A 82 -26.25 -5.27 -22.06
N GLY A 83 -27.57 -5.23 -22.17
CA GLY A 83 -28.49 -6.21 -21.56
C GLY A 83 -28.42 -6.23 -20.03
N CYS A 84 -28.20 -5.08 -19.40
CA CYS A 84 -28.19 -5.00 -17.93
C CYS A 84 -29.59 -5.30 -17.37
N ILE A 85 -29.62 -5.92 -16.20
CA ILE A 85 -30.84 -6.37 -15.52
C ILE A 85 -31.16 -5.34 -14.41
N PRO A 86 -32.24 -4.56 -14.52
CA PRO A 86 -32.63 -3.64 -13.45
C PRO A 86 -33.13 -4.42 -12.24
N ILE A 87 -32.70 -4.03 -11.05
CA ILE A 87 -33.19 -4.58 -9.78
C ILE A 87 -33.74 -3.48 -8.88
N ASN A 88 -34.92 -3.73 -8.33
CA ASN A 88 -35.49 -2.96 -7.24
C ASN A 88 -35.24 -3.71 -5.93
N THR A 89 -34.66 -3.03 -4.94
CA THR A 89 -34.35 -3.65 -3.63
C THR A 89 -35.60 -4.04 -2.83
N HIS A 90 -36.74 -3.38 -3.08
CA HIS A 90 -38.03 -3.71 -2.46
C HIS A 90 -38.81 -4.78 -3.24
N HIS A 91 -38.57 -4.90 -4.56
CA HIS A 91 -39.26 -5.84 -5.44
C HIS A 91 -38.28 -6.58 -6.38
N SER A 92 -37.50 -7.52 -5.83
CA SER A 92 -36.41 -8.18 -6.54
C SER A 92 -36.82 -9.40 -7.39
N HIS A 93 -38.03 -9.94 -7.21
CA HIS A 93 -38.49 -11.16 -7.90
C HIS A 93 -38.38 -11.12 -9.44
N PRO A 94 -38.78 -10.03 -10.15
CA PRO A 94 -38.64 -9.98 -11.61
C PRO A 94 -37.18 -10.03 -12.07
N ALA A 95 -36.29 -9.35 -11.36
CA ALA A 95 -34.86 -9.35 -11.66
C ALA A 95 -34.23 -10.74 -11.44
N VAL A 96 -34.63 -11.45 -10.39
CA VAL A 96 -34.18 -12.82 -10.11
C VAL A 96 -34.62 -13.79 -11.21
N ARG A 97 -35.87 -13.68 -11.69
CA ARG A 97 -36.38 -14.49 -12.80
C ARG A 97 -35.61 -14.22 -14.09
N LEU A 98 -35.46 -12.95 -14.46
CA LEU A 98 -34.72 -12.56 -15.67
C LEU A 98 -33.25 -12.99 -15.61
N ALA A 99 -32.61 -12.87 -14.45
CA ALA A 99 -31.25 -13.39 -14.23
C ALA A 99 -31.19 -14.91 -14.40
N THR A 100 -32.18 -15.63 -13.90
CA THR A 100 -32.28 -17.09 -14.02
C THR A 100 -32.42 -17.53 -15.48
N GLU A 101 -33.32 -16.88 -16.23
CA GLU A 101 -33.51 -17.10 -17.67
C GLU A 101 -32.21 -16.85 -18.45
N LYS A 102 -31.53 -15.73 -18.16
CA LYS A 102 -30.26 -15.38 -18.81
C LYS A 102 -29.16 -16.40 -18.53
N ILE A 103 -29.09 -16.92 -17.30
CA ILE A 103 -28.15 -17.99 -16.97
C ILE A 103 -28.51 -19.28 -17.73
N ALA A 104 -29.80 -19.63 -17.80
CA ALA A 104 -30.27 -20.80 -18.55
C ALA A 104 -29.97 -20.69 -20.08
N ASP A 105 -30.03 -19.48 -20.64
CA ASP A 105 -29.62 -19.17 -22.02
C ASP A 105 -28.10 -19.30 -22.27
N GLY A 106 -27.33 -19.63 -21.23
CA GLY A 106 -25.88 -19.72 -21.30
C GLY A 106 -25.19 -18.35 -21.25
N GLU A 107 -25.83 -17.32 -20.70
CA GLU A 107 -25.23 -16.00 -20.49
C GLU A 107 -24.61 -15.88 -19.09
N ILE A 108 -23.66 -14.96 -18.94
CA ILE A 108 -23.03 -14.68 -17.65
C ILE A 108 -23.80 -13.56 -16.98
N VAL A 109 -24.28 -13.79 -15.76
CA VAL A 109 -24.91 -12.74 -14.95
C VAL A 109 -23.95 -12.32 -13.85
N CYS A 110 -23.82 -11.02 -13.59
CA CYS A 110 -22.94 -10.48 -12.55
C CYS A 110 -23.74 -9.68 -11.53
N VAL A 111 -23.51 -9.98 -10.25
CA VAL A 111 -24.09 -9.27 -9.12
C VAL A 111 -22.97 -8.82 -8.20
N PHE A 112 -22.92 -7.54 -7.85
CA PHE A 112 -22.02 -7.04 -6.81
C PHE A 112 -22.65 -7.30 -5.44
N PRO A 113 -22.19 -8.31 -4.67
CA PRO A 113 -22.87 -8.76 -3.46
C PRO A 113 -22.76 -7.78 -2.29
N GLU A 114 -21.89 -6.77 -2.35
CA GLU A 114 -21.77 -5.74 -1.29
C GLU A 114 -22.94 -4.73 -1.31
N GLY A 115 -23.65 -4.60 -2.43
CA GLY A 115 -24.81 -3.72 -2.61
C GLY A 115 -24.53 -2.21 -2.53
N ARG A 116 -23.31 -1.80 -2.15
CA ARG A 116 -22.82 -0.42 -2.12
C ARG A 116 -21.36 -0.40 -2.54
N LEU A 117 -20.92 0.75 -3.05
CA LEU A 117 -19.52 0.98 -3.38
C LEU A 117 -18.65 1.06 -2.13
N GLU A 118 -17.51 0.39 -2.17
CA GLU A 118 -16.57 0.31 -1.06
C GLU A 118 -15.90 1.66 -0.77
N ARG A 119 -15.77 1.97 0.53
CA ARG A 119 -15.27 3.29 1.02
C ARG A 119 -14.06 3.20 1.94
N THR A 120 -13.72 2.02 2.44
CA THR A 120 -12.72 1.81 3.50
C THR A 120 -11.50 0.99 3.05
N GLY A 121 -11.51 0.44 1.84
CA GLY A 121 -10.46 -0.45 1.33
C GLY A 121 -10.51 -1.87 1.89
N VAL A 122 -11.63 -2.30 2.47
CA VAL A 122 -11.86 -3.64 3.03
C VAL A 122 -13.16 -4.25 2.48
N LEU A 123 -13.25 -5.58 2.41
CA LEU A 123 -14.46 -6.24 1.90
C LEU A 123 -15.67 -5.99 2.84
N LEU A 124 -16.73 -5.36 2.33
CA LEU A 124 -17.96 -5.11 3.08
C LEU A 124 -18.72 -6.40 3.36
N ARG A 125 -19.77 -6.28 4.18
CA ARG A 125 -20.71 -7.38 4.40
C ARG A 125 -21.44 -7.70 3.08
N LEU A 126 -21.46 -8.97 2.73
CA LEU A 126 -22.19 -9.46 1.55
C LEU A 126 -23.69 -9.57 1.87
N GLN A 127 -24.52 -9.16 0.91
CA GLN A 127 -25.97 -9.30 0.92
C GLN A 127 -26.36 -10.67 0.37
N ARG A 128 -27.43 -11.27 0.89
CA ARG A 128 -27.89 -12.63 0.51
C ARG A 128 -28.65 -12.71 -0.82
N GLY A 129 -28.95 -11.58 -1.46
CA GLY A 129 -29.83 -11.54 -2.64
C GLY A 129 -29.36 -12.41 -3.81
N TYR A 130 -28.04 -12.60 -3.96
CA TYR A 130 -27.47 -13.45 -5.01
C TYR A 130 -27.71 -14.96 -4.77
N GLU A 131 -27.89 -15.40 -3.51
CA GLU A 131 -28.14 -16.81 -3.16
C GLU A 131 -29.45 -17.28 -3.80
N LEU A 132 -30.45 -16.40 -3.88
CA LEU A 132 -31.73 -16.69 -4.55
C LEU A 132 -31.53 -16.96 -6.03
N ILE A 133 -30.74 -16.13 -6.73
CA ILE A 133 -30.44 -16.31 -8.15
C ILE A 133 -29.69 -17.63 -8.38
N ALA A 134 -28.65 -17.88 -7.58
CA ALA A 134 -27.83 -19.08 -7.69
C ALA A 134 -28.68 -20.36 -7.55
N ARG A 135 -29.58 -20.41 -6.54
CA ARG A 135 -30.44 -21.58 -6.29
C ARG A 135 -31.53 -21.76 -7.33
N HIS A 136 -32.23 -20.69 -7.72
CA HIS A 136 -33.31 -20.79 -8.72
C HIS A 136 -32.78 -21.21 -10.09
N ALA A 137 -31.59 -20.71 -10.46
CA ALA A 137 -30.95 -21.07 -11.71
C ALA A 137 -30.15 -22.38 -11.64
N ASN A 138 -30.03 -23.00 -10.45
CA ASN A 138 -29.09 -24.09 -10.17
C ASN A 138 -27.69 -23.82 -10.77
N ALA A 139 -27.22 -22.58 -10.59
CA ALA A 139 -26.08 -22.05 -11.31
C ALA A 139 -24.80 -22.14 -10.49
N GLU A 140 -23.68 -22.40 -11.16
CA GLU A 140 -22.36 -22.22 -10.56
C GLU A 140 -22.12 -20.75 -10.23
N VAL A 141 -21.45 -20.50 -9.12
CA VAL A 141 -21.13 -19.18 -8.60
C VAL A 141 -19.63 -18.99 -8.62
N VAL A 142 -19.14 -18.02 -9.39
CA VAL A 142 -17.72 -17.70 -9.52
C VAL A 142 -17.40 -16.42 -8.75
N PRO A 143 -16.70 -16.50 -7.60
CA PRO A 143 -16.22 -15.32 -6.89
C PRO A 143 -15.12 -14.64 -7.69
N VAL A 144 -15.11 -13.30 -7.68
CA VAL A 144 -14.10 -12.50 -8.40
C VAL A 144 -13.50 -11.45 -7.48
N TRP A 145 -12.17 -11.33 -7.54
CA TRP A 145 -11.47 -10.27 -6.84
C TRP A 145 -10.89 -9.26 -7.83
N LEU A 146 -11.36 -8.03 -7.72
CA LEU A 146 -10.79 -6.87 -8.37
C LEU A 146 -9.71 -6.29 -7.45
N ASP A 147 -8.45 -6.33 -7.87
CA ASP A 147 -7.31 -5.83 -7.11
C ASP A 147 -6.75 -4.52 -7.67
N GLN A 148 -6.10 -3.76 -6.78
CA GLN A 148 -5.42 -2.49 -7.05
C GLN A 148 -6.31 -1.34 -7.51
N LEU A 149 -7.60 -1.51 -7.78
CA LEU A 149 -8.52 -0.41 -8.18
C LEU A 149 -8.63 0.73 -7.16
N TRP A 150 -8.32 0.46 -5.89
CA TRP A 150 -8.24 1.46 -4.81
C TRP A 150 -7.02 2.38 -4.98
N GLY A 151 -7.27 3.70 -5.09
CA GLY A 151 -6.24 4.71 -5.36
C GLY A 151 -6.15 5.15 -6.83
N SER A 152 -6.96 4.57 -7.72
CA SER A 152 -7.18 5.07 -9.07
C SER A 152 -7.95 6.40 -9.05
N ILE A 153 -7.94 7.14 -10.17
CA ILE A 153 -8.65 8.44 -10.29
C ILE A 153 -10.17 8.30 -10.12
N PHE A 154 -10.70 7.08 -10.19
CA PHE A 154 -12.11 6.75 -10.06
C PHE A 154 -12.42 5.95 -8.78
N SER A 155 -11.49 5.88 -7.82
CA SER A 155 -11.77 5.35 -6.47
C SER A 155 -12.08 6.50 -5.50
N PHE A 156 -12.69 6.20 -4.35
CA PHE A 156 -12.97 7.20 -3.30
C PHE A 156 -11.70 7.70 -2.56
N GLN A 157 -10.57 6.99 -2.66
CA GLN A 157 -9.32 7.33 -1.97
C GLN A 157 -8.84 8.77 -2.27
N GLY A 158 -8.72 9.64 -1.27
CA GLY A 158 -8.30 11.05 -1.46
C GLY A 158 -9.39 12.03 -1.93
N GLY A 159 -10.69 11.70 -1.79
CA GLY A 159 -11.81 12.63 -1.99
C GLY A 159 -12.56 12.47 -3.33
N LYS A 160 -12.94 13.59 -3.97
CA LYS A 160 -13.89 13.66 -5.10
C LYS A 160 -13.38 13.01 -6.41
N PHE A 161 -14.28 12.35 -7.13
CA PHE A 161 -14.06 11.73 -8.45
C PHE A 161 -13.56 12.74 -9.52
N PHE A 162 -12.90 12.25 -10.57
CA PHE A 162 -12.50 12.98 -11.80
C PHE A 162 -11.53 14.17 -11.67
N ARG A 163 -11.27 14.71 -10.47
CA ARG A 163 -10.28 15.79 -10.23
C ARG A 163 -8.89 15.28 -9.81
N LYS A 164 -8.67 13.97 -9.80
CA LYS A 164 -7.41 13.35 -9.37
C LYS A 164 -6.47 13.20 -10.56
N LEU A 165 -5.26 13.74 -10.46
CA LEU A 165 -4.19 13.41 -11.40
C LEU A 165 -3.81 11.93 -11.24
N PRO A 166 -3.66 11.17 -12.34
CA PRO A 166 -3.30 9.76 -12.28
C PRO A 166 -1.93 9.58 -11.59
N LYS A 167 -1.88 8.75 -10.54
CA LYS A 167 -0.63 8.45 -9.80
C LYS A 167 0.40 7.69 -10.66
N ARG A 168 -0.04 7.02 -11.73
CA ARG A 168 0.78 6.27 -12.69
C ARG A 168 0.14 6.31 -14.08
N VAL A 169 0.96 6.40 -15.13
CA VAL A 169 0.54 6.15 -16.52
C VAL A 169 0.29 4.65 -16.68
N ARG A 170 -0.90 4.26 -17.19
CA ARG A 170 -1.43 2.88 -17.19
C ARG A 170 -1.52 2.28 -15.79
N TYR A 171 -2.63 2.54 -15.12
CA TYR A 171 -2.88 2.05 -13.77
C TYR A 171 -3.05 0.51 -13.78
N PRO A 172 -2.27 -0.26 -12.99
CA PRO A 172 -2.38 -1.71 -12.97
C PRO A 172 -3.68 -2.15 -12.28
N VAL A 173 -4.41 -3.05 -12.92
CA VAL A 173 -5.61 -3.68 -12.38
C VAL A 173 -5.46 -5.18 -12.56
N THR A 174 -5.67 -5.93 -11.49
CA THR A 174 -5.66 -7.40 -11.56
C THR A 174 -7.06 -7.90 -11.25
N ILE A 175 -7.57 -8.82 -12.06
CA ILE A 175 -8.88 -9.43 -11.91
C ILE A 175 -8.65 -10.93 -11.79
N ALA A 176 -8.96 -11.48 -10.63
CA ALA A 176 -8.81 -12.91 -10.37
C ALA A 176 -10.17 -13.58 -10.26
N PHE A 177 -10.38 -14.60 -11.10
CA PHE A 177 -11.57 -15.45 -11.09
C PHE A 177 -11.28 -16.68 -10.24
N GLY A 178 -12.07 -16.89 -9.18
CA GLY A 178 -11.93 -18.04 -8.30
C GLY A 178 -12.54 -19.31 -8.87
N LYS A 179 -12.40 -20.40 -8.12
CA LYS A 179 -13.03 -21.67 -8.47
C LYS A 179 -14.55 -21.55 -8.37
N PRO A 180 -15.32 -22.15 -9.29
CA PRO A 180 -16.77 -22.14 -9.22
C PRO A 180 -17.24 -22.91 -7.97
N LEU A 181 -18.26 -22.36 -7.32
CA LEU A 181 -18.99 -22.97 -6.22
C LEU A 181 -20.34 -23.47 -6.74
N LYS A 182 -20.83 -24.59 -6.21
CA LYS A 182 -22.21 -25.03 -6.47
C LYS A 182 -23.19 -24.06 -5.81
N ALA A 183 -24.41 -23.98 -6.36
CA ALA A 183 -25.46 -23.11 -5.86
C ALA A 183 -25.75 -23.28 -4.35
N ASP A 184 -25.72 -24.52 -3.86
CA ASP A 184 -26.00 -24.84 -2.45
C ASP A 184 -24.85 -24.46 -1.51
N ASP A 185 -23.61 -24.52 -2.00
CA ASP A 185 -22.39 -24.22 -1.24
C ASP A 185 -22.10 -22.72 -1.19
N ALA A 186 -22.65 -21.94 -2.14
CA ALA A 186 -22.43 -20.52 -2.32
C ALA A 186 -23.20 -19.62 -1.32
N ASN A 187 -23.11 -19.94 -0.03
CA ASN A 187 -23.65 -19.07 1.03
C ASN A 187 -22.70 -17.89 1.33
N VAL A 188 -23.22 -16.86 2.01
CA VAL A 188 -22.44 -15.65 2.40
C VAL A 188 -21.10 -15.94 3.08
N ALA A 189 -21.01 -16.95 3.95
CA ALA A 189 -19.76 -17.24 4.66
C ALA A 189 -18.72 -17.82 3.69
N THR A 190 -19.10 -18.83 2.90
CA THR A 190 -18.23 -19.46 1.90
C THR A 190 -17.75 -18.44 0.86
N VAL A 191 -18.68 -17.67 0.27
CA VAL A 191 -18.32 -16.67 -0.76
C VAL A 191 -17.40 -15.60 -0.19
N ARG A 192 -17.64 -15.15 1.05
CA ARG A 192 -16.76 -14.17 1.71
C ARG A 192 -15.36 -14.75 1.91
N GLU A 193 -15.25 -15.98 2.37
CA GLU A 193 -13.96 -16.66 2.55
C GLU A 193 -13.19 -16.76 1.23
N GLU A 194 -13.85 -17.21 0.16
CA GLU A 194 -13.23 -17.34 -1.16
C GLU A 194 -12.80 -15.98 -1.74
N LEU A 195 -13.59 -14.93 -1.55
CA LEU A 195 -13.18 -13.57 -1.92
C LEU A 195 -11.94 -13.10 -1.14
N LEU A 196 -11.85 -13.40 0.16
CA LEU A 196 -10.68 -13.03 0.97
C LEU A 196 -9.43 -13.82 0.56
N LYS A 197 -9.57 -15.11 0.24
CA LYS A 197 -8.47 -15.94 -0.32
C LYS A 197 -8.00 -15.39 -1.66
N LEU A 198 -8.91 -15.00 -2.55
CA LEU A 198 -8.56 -14.35 -3.82
C LEU A 198 -7.89 -12.99 -3.61
N GLY A 199 -8.32 -12.24 -2.59
CA GLY A 199 -7.70 -10.98 -2.19
C GLY A 199 -6.26 -11.16 -1.74
N GLU A 200 -5.99 -12.16 -0.90
CA GLU A 200 -4.62 -12.56 -0.53
C GLU A 200 -3.82 -12.96 -1.76
N PHE A 201 -4.37 -13.84 -2.61
CA PHE A 201 -3.71 -14.36 -3.80
C PHE A 201 -3.27 -13.25 -4.77
N CYS A 202 -4.13 -12.24 -4.96
CA CYS A 202 -3.82 -11.05 -5.74
C CYS A 202 -2.76 -10.18 -5.04
N PHE A 203 -2.95 -9.90 -3.75
CA PHE A 203 -2.06 -9.05 -2.97
C PHE A 203 -0.63 -9.60 -2.99
N SER A 204 -0.46 -10.90 -2.76
CA SER A 204 0.83 -11.56 -2.69
C SER A 204 1.61 -11.54 -4.01
N ARG A 205 0.94 -11.33 -5.14
CA ARG A 205 1.55 -11.22 -6.49
C ARG A 205 1.78 -9.77 -6.93
N ARG A 206 1.47 -8.78 -6.11
CA ARG A 206 1.69 -7.37 -6.45
C ARG A 206 3.18 -7.12 -6.73
N PRO A 207 3.55 -6.53 -7.89
CA PRO A 207 4.95 -6.29 -8.24
C PRO A 207 5.74 -5.44 -7.23
N SER A 208 5.05 -4.60 -6.43
CA SER A 208 5.69 -3.82 -5.38
C SER A 208 6.29 -4.69 -4.27
N LEU A 209 5.71 -5.86 -3.99
CA LEU A 209 6.20 -6.76 -2.93
C LEU A 209 7.52 -7.45 -3.27
N HIS A 210 7.92 -7.44 -4.54
CA HIS A 210 9.20 -7.98 -5.00
C HIS A 210 10.31 -6.93 -5.04
N ARG A 211 9.96 -5.64 -4.98
CA ARG A 211 10.94 -4.56 -5.09
C ARG A 211 11.78 -4.43 -3.84
N HIS A 212 12.96 -3.86 -4.02
CA HIS A 212 13.82 -3.46 -2.93
C HIS A 212 13.23 -2.26 -2.18
N LEU A 213 13.38 -2.23 -0.85
CA LEU A 213 12.82 -1.19 0.04
C LEU A 213 13.28 0.22 -0.36
N ALA A 214 14.57 0.38 -0.67
CA ALA A 214 15.13 1.63 -1.21
C ALA A 214 14.38 2.14 -2.46
N GLU A 215 13.95 1.25 -3.37
CA GLU A 215 13.21 1.67 -4.57
C GLU A 215 11.87 2.31 -4.19
N GLU A 216 11.14 1.73 -3.25
CA GLU A 216 9.87 2.29 -2.78
C GLU A 216 10.06 3.62 -2.05
N CYS A 217 11.12 3.76 -1.23
CA CYS A 217 11.47 5.04 -0.61
C CYS A 217 11.81 6.13 -1.64
N VAL A 218 12.65 5.83 -2.64
CA VAL A 218 13.00 6.79 -3.71
C VAL A 218 11.76 7.20 -4.49
N ARG A 219 10.90 6.23 -4.85
CA ARG A 219 9.64 6.51 -5.54
C ARG A 219 8.71 7.37 -4.69
N GLY A 220 8.64 7.16 -3.38
CA GLY A 220 7.86 7.96 -2.44
C GLY A 220 8.31 9.40 -2.33
N LEU A 221 9.60 9.59 -2.06
CA LEU A 221 10.20 10.91 -1.86
C LEU A 221 10.16 11.77 -3.13
N LYS A 222 10.34 11.16 -4.32
CA LYS A 222 10.31 11.88 -5.60
C LYS A 222 8.93 12.34 -6.07
N ARG A 223 7.81 11.88 -5.46
CA ARG A 223 6.46 12.33 -5.87
C ARG A 223 6.26 13.84 -5.66
N ARG A 224 6.87 14.41 -4.61
CA ARG A 224 6.78 15.82 -4.22
C ARG A 224 8.11 16.30 -3.63
N PRO A 225 9.15 16.47 -4.46
CA PRO A 225 10.52 16.65 -4.00
C PRO A 225 10.71 17.83 -3.04
N PHE A 226 9.96 18.91 -3.23
CA PHE A 226 10.07 20.13 -2.42
C PHE A 226 9.18 20.15 -1.17
N ALA A 227 8.27 19.18 -1.01
CA ALA A 227 7.45 19.11 0.20
C ALA A 227 8.31 18.69 1.41
N THR A 228 7.92 19.15 2.59
CA THR A 228 8.54 18.73 3.86
C THR A 228 8.39 17.23 4.05
N ALA A 229 9.51 16.57 4.37
CA ALA A 229 9.56 15.16 4.75
C ALA A 229 9.49 15.02 6.27
N VAL A 230 10.37 15.72 6.98
CA VAL A 230 10.50 15.65 8.44
C VAL A 230 10.66 17.05 9.02
N ILE A 231 10.02 17.24 10.18
CA ILE A 231 10.19 18.36 11.09
C ILE A 231 10.75 17.77 12.38
N ASP A 232 11.86 18.29 12.86
CA ASP A 232 12.44 17.84 14.13
C ASP A 232 11.80 18.63 15.28
N GLY A 233 11.17 17.92 16.22
CA GLY A 233 10.43 18.51 17.34
C GLY A 233 11.33 19.04 18.46
N LEU A 234 12.65 18.78 18.41
CA LEU A 234 13.59 19.35 19.38
C LEU A 234 14.07 20.73 18.96
N ASP A 235 14.47 20.90 17.69
CA ASP A 235 15.08 22.14 17.17
C ASP A 235 14.21 22.88 16.13
N HIS A 236 13.00 22.36 15.83
CA HIS A 236 12.05 22.89 14.85
C HIS A 236 12.56 22.96 13.41
N SER A 237 13.74 22.42 13.13
CA SER A 237 14.31 22.39 11.79
C SER A 237 13.50 21.47 10.88
N THR A 238 13.54 21.78 9.59
CA THR A 238 12.78 21.04 8.58
C THR A 238 13.69 20.53 7.47
N LEU A 239 13.33 19.36 6.92
CA LEU A 239 14.02 18.77 5.78
C LEU A 239 13.00 18.41 4.71
N SER A 240 13.22 18.92 3.49
CA SER A 240 12.41 18.53 2.33
C SER A 240 12.76 17.12 1.86
N ARG A 241 11.85 16.49 1.10
CA ARG A 241 12.06 15.13 0.57
C ARG A 241 13.29 15.02 -0.32
N SER A 242 13.54 16.02 -1.17
CA SER A 242 14.73 16.05 -2.02
C SER A 242 15.99 16.23 -1.19
N LYS A 243 16.00 17.10 -0.18
CA LYS A 243 17.17 17.30 0.69
C LYS A 243 17.48 16.04 1.50
N LEU A 244 16.45 15.37 2.04
CA LEU A 244 16.58 14.07 2.71
C LEU A 244 17.16 13.01 1.77
N LEU A 245 16.60 12.88 0.57
CA LEU A 245 17.06 11.92 -0.43
C LEU A 245 18.51 12.21 -0.89
N GLY A 246 18.86 13.47 -1.12
CA GLY A 246 20.20 13.88 -1.50
C GLY A 246 21.24 13.62 -0.41
N ALA A 247 20.92 13.96 0.84
CA ALA A 247 21.78 13.69 1.99
C ALA A 247 21.98 12.17 2.20
N ALA A 248 20.90 11.39 2.16
CA ALA A 248 20.96 9.94 2.30
C ALA A 248 21.69 9.28 1.13
N ALA A 249 21.51 9.77 -0.11
CA ALA A 249 22.25 9.30 -1.27
C ALA A 249 23.75 9.56 -1.12
N ALA A 250 24.17 10.76 -0.69
CA ALA A 250 25.57 11.07 -0.44
C ALA A 250 26.17 10.14 0.63
N LEU A 251 25.49 9.99 1.77
CA LEU A 251 25.92 9.09 2.84
C LEU A 251 25.96 7.62 2.37
N SER A 252 24.99 7.17 1.57
CA SER A 252 24.96 5.79 1.04
C SER A 252 26.18 5.46 0.20
N ARG A 253 26.68 6.42 -0.60
CA ARG A 253 27.90 6.24 -1.41
C ARG A 253 29.15 6.14 -0.55
N PHE A 254 29.20 6.92 0.53
CA PHE A 254 30.27 6.81 1.51
C PHE A 254 30.24 5.45 2.23
N LEU A 255 29.06 5.05 2.73
CA LEU A 255 28.88 3.77 3.43
C LEU A 255 29.27 2.57 2.56
N ARG A 256 28.85 2.55 1.28
CA ARG A 256 29.21 1.46 0.36
C ARG A 256 30.71 1.39 0.08
N ARG A 257 31.40 2.54 0.03
CA ARG A 257 32.84 2.58 -0.26
C ARG A 257 33.71 2.22 0.94
N GLN A 258 33.28 2.61 2.14
CA GLN A 258 34.12 2.53 3.34
C GLN A 258 33.92 1.22 4.11
N PHE A 259 32.75 0.60 4.00
CA PHE A 259 32.39 -0.56 4.81
C PHE A 259 31.93 -1.70 3.93
N ALA A 260 32.56 -2.87 4.08
CA ALA A 260 32.12 -4.10 3.45
C ALA A 260 30.90 -4.71 4.18
N ASP A 261 30.70 -4.35 5.45
CA ASP A 261 29.69 -4.90 6.36
C ASP A 261 28.28 -4.86 5.78
N GLU A 262 27.57 -6.00 5.80
CA GLU A 262 26.19 -6.07 5.31
C GLU A 262 25.21 -5.35 6.23
N ARG A 263 25.48 -5.36 7.54
CA ARG A 263 24.65 -4.77 8.58
C ARG A 263 25.35 -3.57 9.20
N ILE A 264 24.61 -2.48 9.38
CA ILE A 264 25.10 -1.26 10.02
C ILE A 264 24.20 -0.94 11.21
N ALA A 265 24.79 -0.85 12.40
CA ALA A 265 24.07 -0.46 13.59
C ALA A 265 23.69 1.02 13.53
N ILE A 266 22.49 1.37 13.99
CA ILE A 266 22.04 2.76 14.17
C ILE A 266 21.68 2.94 15.63
N VAL A 267 22.40 3.84 16.30
CA VAL A 267 22.24 4.12 17.73
C VAL A 267 21.91 5.59 17.88
N LEU A 268 20.66 5.93 17.57
CA LEU A 268 20.13 7.29 17.57
C LEU A 268 18.67 7.30 18.04
N PRO A 269 18.22 8.38 18.70
CA PRO A 269 16.80 8.56 19.01
C PRO A 269 16.00 8.84 17.73
N ALA A 270 14.67 8.69 17.80
CA ALA A 270 13.76 8.99 16.69
C ALA A 270 13.80 10.50 16.33
N ASN A 271 14.69 10.85 15.40
CA ASN A 271 14.90 12.21 14.91
C ASN A 271 15.22 12.21 13.40
N LYS A 272 15.37 13.41 12.80
CA LYS A 272 15.71 13.57 11.37
C LYS A 272 17.01 12.86 10.97
N GLY A 273 18.00 12.81 11.87
CA GLY A 273 19.30 12.18 11.65
C GLY A 273 19.18 10.66 11.55
N SER A 274 18.44 10.04 12.47
CA SER A 274 18.17 8.60 12.45
C SER A 274 17.37 8.17 11.22
N MET A 275 16.40 9.00 10.80
CA MET A 275 15.64 8.77 9.56
C MET A 275 16.53 8.82 8.31
N MET A 276 17.43 9.81 8.25
CA MET A 276 18.40 9.95 7.17
C MET A 276 19.40 8.79 7.14
N ALA A 277 19.90 8.36 8.31
CA ALA A 277 20.81 7.23 8.44
C ALA A 277 20.17 5.92 7.95
N ASN A 278 18.95 5.62 8.39
CA ASN A 278 18.20 4.44 7.96
C ASN A 278 18.00 4.40 6.44
N LEU A 279 17.61 5.54 5.86
CA LEU A 279 17.49 5.68 4.40
C LEU A 279 18.84 5.48 3.71
N ALA A 280 19.93 6.05 4.24
CA ALA A 280 21.26 5.94 3.65
C ALA A 280 21.82 4.52 3.67
N VAL A 281 21.64 3.79 4.78
CA VAL A 281 22.06 2.39 4.90
C VAL A 281 21.30 1.53 3.88
N THR A 282 19.98 1.70 3.77
CA THR A 282 19.17 0.98 2.79
C THR A 282 19.55 1.33 1.35
N LEU A 283 19.83 2.60 1.06
CA LEU A 283 20.35 3.05 -0.24
C LEU A 283 21.77 2.53 -0.54
N ALA A 284 22.54 2.17 0.49
CA ALA A 284 23.85 1.55 0.28
C ALA A 284 23.72 0.08 -0.14
N GLY A 285 22.52 -0.51 -0.09
CA GLY A 285 22.29 -1.94 -0.25
C GLY A 285 22.70 -2.72 1.00
N LYS A 286 22.62 -2.09 2.16
CA LYS A 286 22.96 -2.65 3.48
C LYS A 286 21.71 -2.70 4.36
N VAL A 287 21.79 -3.47 5.44
CA VAL A 287 20.70 -3.71 6.39
C VAL A 287 20.87 -2.79 7.60
N PRO A 288 19.97 -1.82 7.84
CA PRO A 288 19.95 -1.05 9.08
C PRO A 288 19.54 -1.93 10.27
N VAL A 289 20.24 -1.75 11.38
CA VAL A 289 19.97 -2.40 12.67
C VAL A 289 19.85 -1.33 13.73
N ASP A 290 18.63 -0.83 13.96
CA ASP A 290 18.37 0.15 15.02
C ASP A 290 18.47 -0.56 16.39
N LEU A 291 19.46 -0.18 17.21
CA LEU A 291 19.69 -0.79 18.53
C LEU A 291 18.93 -0.06 19.63
N ASN A 292 18.39 -0.83 20.56
CA ASN A 292 17.74 -0.29 21.74
C ASN A 292 18.79 0.09 22.80
N PHE A 293 19.14 1.37 22.85
CA PHE A 293 20.09 1.90 23.84
C PHE A 293 19.55 1.92 25.30
N THR A 294 18.36 1.39 25.56
CA THR A 294 17.75 1.34 26.91
C THR A 294 17.82 -0.02 27.60
N ILE A 295 18.20 -1.11 26.91
CA ILE A 295 18.18 -2.50 27.46
C ILE A 295 19.45 -2.91 28.22
N GLY A 296 20.33 -1.96 28.54
CA GLY A 296 21.58 -2.20 29.28
C GLY A 296 22.74 -2.72 28.40
N ARG A 297 23.94 -2.74 28.97
CA ARG A 297 25.19 -3.10 28.26
C ARG A 297 25.20 -4.54 27.76
N ALA A 298 25.07 -5.51 28.67
CA ALA A 298 25.20 -6.94 28.34
C ALA A 298 24.23 -7.39 27.22
N ALA A 299 22.99 -6.88 27.26
CA ALA A 299 22.01 -7.16 26.22
C ALA A 299 22.43 -6.56 24.86
N ASN A 300 22.94 -5.33 24.83
CA ASN A 300 23.45 -4.72 23.60
C ASN A 300 24.74 -5.39 23.09
N GLU A 301 25.61 -5.90 23.97
CA GLU A 301 26.77 -6.71 23.58
C GLU A 301 26.34 -8.01 22.89
N SER A 302 25.34 -8.72 23.46
CA SER A 302 24.73 -9.88 22.82
C SER A 302 24.11 -9.50 21.47
N CYS A 303 23.38 -8.38 21.37
CA CYS A 303 22.85 -7.89 20.08
C CYS A 303 23.95 -7.67 19.04
N CYS A 304 25.02 -6.94 19.40
CA CYS A 304 26.15 -6.63 18.52
C CYS A 304 26.85 -7.91 18.05
N GLY A 305 27.12 -8.85 18.96
CA GLY A 305 27.74 -10.14 18.64
C GLY A 305 26.87 -10.98 17.70
N ARG A 306 25.59 -11.17 18.03
CA ARG A 306 24.67 -12.00 17.24
C ARG A 306 24.39 -11.45 15.84
N ALA A 307 24.41 -10.12 15.69
CA ALA A 307 24.21 -9.47 14.40
C ALA A 307 25.52 -9.17 13.64
N ASN A 308 26.69 -9.53 14.21
CA ASN A 308 28.02 -9.22 13.68
C ASN A 308 28.18 -7.72 13.36
N LEU A 309 27.78 -6.86 14.30
CA LEU A 309 27.81 -5.41 14.14
C LEU A 309 29.21 -4.87 14.47
N ARG A 310 29.97 -4.51 13.44
CA ARG A 310 31.31 -3.88 13.58
C ARG A 310 31.28 -2.37 13.38
N VAL A 311 30.23 -1.88 12.73
CA VAL A 311 30.05 -0.48 12.36
C VAL A 311 28.74 0.05 12.91
N ALA A 312 28.80 1.19 13.59
CA ALA A 312 27.63 1.93 14.07
C ALA A 312 27.57 3.35 13.50
N ILE A 313 26.36 3.88 13.39
CA ILE A 313 26.07 5.28 13.14
C ILE A 313 25.47 5.88 14.41
N SER A 314 26.04 6.99 14.89
CA SER A 314 25.52 7.78 16.00
C SER A 314 25.85 9.27 15.84
N ALA A 315 25.72 10.05 16.91
CA ALA A 315 26.08 11.46 16.97
C ALA A 315 26.81 11.75 18.28
N THR A 316 27.80 12.65 18.26
CA THR A 316 28.68 12.93 19.41
C THR A 316 27.88 13.26 20.68
N GLN A 317 26.95 14.21 20.56
CA GLN A 317 26.07 14.62 21.66
C GLN A 317 25.21 13.49 22.23
N PHE A 318 24.89 12.48 21.41
CA PHE A 318 24.10 11.34 21.88
C PHE A 318 24.99 10.33 22.59
N MET A 319 26.18 10.05 22.05
CA MET A 319 27.16 9.15 22.68
C MET A 319 27.54 9.62 24.10
N GLU A 320 27.69 10.93 24.30
CA GLU A 320 27.98 11.52 25.63
C GLU A 320 26.87 11.26 26.66
N ARG A 321 25.62 11.10 26.21
CA ARG A 321 24.46 10.81 27.07
C ARG A 321 24.38 9.34 27.46
N ILE A 322 24.87 8.42 26.62
CA ILE A 322 24.83 6.97 26.84
C ILE A 322 26.25 6.41 27.04
N LYS A 323 26.86 6.77 28.17
CA LYS A 323 28.25 6.39 28.51
C LYS A 323 28.45 4.88 28.65
N ASP A 324 27.42 4.15 29.07
CA ASP A 324 27.49 2.71 29.34
C ASP A 324 27.07 1.84 28.13
N PHE A 325 27.19 2.36 26.91
CA PHE A 325 26.82 1.63 25.70
C PHE A 325 28.02 0.87 25.10
N PRO A 326 27.86 -0.41 24.70
CA PRO A 326 28.91 -1.20 24.07
C PRO A 326 29.05 -0.84 22.58
N TRP A 327 29.82 0.21 22.30
CA TRP A 327 30.06 0.69 20.94
C TRP A 327 30.82 -0.34 20.09
N PRO A 328 30.38 -0.59 18.84
CA PRO A 328 31.18 -1.35 17.88
C PRO A 328 32.53 -0.69 17.57
N GLU A 329 33.44 -1.46 16.97
CA GLU A 329 34.81 -1.04 16.64
C GLU A 329 34.87 0.30 15.90
N ARG A 330 33.92 0.55 15.01
CA ARG A 330 33.87 1.77 14.20
C ARG A 330 32.55 2.49 14.40
N VAL A 331 32.61 3.74 14.86
CA VAL A 331 31.43 4.60 15.02
C VAL A 331 31.53 5.81 14.10
N LEU A 332 30.54 5.93 13.21
CA LEU A 332 30.34 7.09 12.34
C LEU A 332 29.48 8.12 13.07
N LYS A 333 30.08 9.28 13.34
CA LYS A 333 29.38 10.42 13.95
C LYS A 333 28.79 11.32 12.88
N LEU A 334 27.46 11.36 12.78
CA LEU A 334 26.77 12.11 11.73
C LEU A 334 27.04 13.61 11.80
N ASP A 335 27.08 14.18 12.99
CA ASP A 335 27.32 15.59 13.25
C ASP A 335 28.74 16.04 12.82
N GLU A 336 29.73 15.15 12.87
CA GLU A 336 31.09 15.41 12.37
C GLU A 336 31.22 15.15 10.86
N LEU A 337 30.57 14.09 10.36
CA LEU A 337 30.71 13.63 8.97
C LEU A 337 29.90 14.49 7.98
N MET A 338 28.65 14.81 8.30
CA MET A 338 27.74 15.50 7.38
C MET A 338 28.26 16.88 6.95
N PRO A 339 28.85 17.72 7.83
CA PRO A 339 29.47 18.98 7.42
C PRO A 339 30.64 18.83 6.45
N ARG A 340 31.40 17.73 6.53
CA ARG A 340 32.52 17.44 5.62
C ARG A 340 32.06 17.01 4.22
N MET A 341 30.81 16.56 4.10
CA MET A 341 30.23 16.04 2.86
C MET A 341 29.31 17.04 2.13
N LYS A 342 29.35 18.34 2.48
CA LYS A 342 28.44 19.36 1.91
C LYS A 342 28.40 19.37 0.38
N ARG A 343 29.56 19.27 -0.29
CA ARG A 343 29.66 19.26 -1.76
C ARG A 343 28.95 18.05 -2.36
N GLN A 344 29.17 16.87 -1.78
CA GLN A 344 28.55 15.62 -2.21
C GLN A 344 27.04 15.64 -1.96
N ILE A 345 26.59 16.19 -0.83
CA ILE A 345 25.16 16.34 -0.51
C ILE A 345 24.47 17.23 -1.55
N ILE A 346 25.07 18.37 -1.91
CA ILE A 346 24.51 19.28 -2.92
C ILE A 346 24.45 18.58 -4.28
N PHE A 347 25.53 17.89 -4.68
CA PHE A 347 25.56 17.12 -5.92
C PHE A 347 24.42 16.10 -5.98
N TRP A 348 24.31 15.23 -4.97
CA TRP A 348 23.27 14.20 -4.93
C TRP A 348 21.87 14.78 -4.77
N TRP A 349 21.72 15.92 -4.09
CA TRP A 349 20.46 16.64 -4.02
C TRP A 349 19.97 17.09 -5.41
N LEU A 350 20.83 17.74 -6.20
CA LEU A 350 20.50 18.16 -7.56
C LEU A 350 20.16 16.97 -8.45
N ILE A 351 20.99 15.92 -8.43
CA ILE A 351 20.76 14.67 -9.16
C ILE A 351 19.42 14.04 -8.75
N SER A 352 19.09 14.05 -7.46
CA SER A 352 17.83 13.50 -6.94
C SER A 352 16.59 14.26 -7.40
N ILE A 353 16.72 15.53 -7.79
CA ILE A 353 15.63 16.34 -8.36
C ILE A 353 15.51 16.04 -9.85
N LEU A 354 16.62 16.17 -10.59
CA LEU A 354 16.64 16.15 -12.05
C LEU A 354 16.39 14.76 -12.65
N LEU A 355 17.01 13.70 -12.11
CA LEU A 355 16.93 12.38 -12.72
C LEU A 355 15.59 11.69 -12.40
N PRO A 356 14.91 11.07 -13.39
CA PRO A 356 13.81 10.14 -13.15
C PRO A 356 14.19 9.04 -12.16
N ALA A 357 13.21 8.53 -11.40
CA ALA A 357 13.45 7.56 -10.33
C ALA A 357 14.22 6.31 -10.81
N ARG A 358 13.93 5.81 -12.01
CA ARG A 358 14.61 4.64 -12.59
C ARG A 358 16.11 4.86 -12.77
N LEU A 359 16.49 6.01 -13.34
CA LEU A 359 17.90 6.36 -13.59
C LEU A 359 18.64 6.62 -12.27
N LEU A 360 17.99 7.28 -11.31
CA LEU A 360 18.58 7.49 -9.98
C LEU A 360 18.88 6.16 -9.27
N LEU A 361 17.95 5.20 -9.34
CA LEU A 361 18.12 3.87 -8.74
C LEU A 361 19.26 3.08 -9.40
N GLN A 362 19.39 3.17 -10.73
CA GLN A 362 20.51 2.58 -11.46
C GLN A 362 21.85 3.21 -11.08
N LEU A 363 21.89 4.55 -10.98
CA LEU A 363 23.10 5.29 -10.60
C LEU A 363 23.54 4.97 -9.16
N LEU A 364 22.59 4.79 -8.24
CA LEU A 364 22.85 4.33 -6.88
C LEU A 364 23.13 2.82 -6.81
N GLN A 365 23.03 2.09 -7.92
CA GLN A 365 23.16 0.64 -8.03
C GLN A 365 22.32 -0.07 -6.95
N ILE A 366 21.03 0.27 -6.90
CA ILE A 366 20.05 -0.39 -6.04
C ILE A 366 19.58 -1.66 -6.76
N PRO A 367 19.58 -2.84 -6.10
CA PRO A 367 18.96 -4.04 -6.65
C PRO A 367 17.49 -3.79 -7.00
N LYS A 368 17.04 -4.30 -8.17
CA LYS A 368 15.63 -4.19 -8.56
C LYS A 368 14.73 -5.06 -7.67
N GLU A 369 15.25 -6.22 -7.29
CA GLU A 369 14.54 -7.19 -6.48
C GLU A 369 15.08 -7.19 -5.05
N GLY A 370 14.17 -7.10 -4.09
CA GLY A 370 14.45 -7.33 -2.67
C GLY A 370 13.71 -8.58 -2.22
N GLY A 371 12.38 -8.59 -2.40
CA GLY A 371 11.56 -9.76 -2.11
C GLY A 371 11.78 -10.29 -0.69
N HIS A 372 12.24 -11.53 -0.57
CA HIS A 372 12.47 -12.21 0.71
C HIS A 372 13.85 -11.95 1.34
N THR A 373 14.72 -11.17 0.68
CA THR A 373 16.02 -10.80 1.25
C THR A 373 15.87 -9.84 2.44
N GLU A 374 16.83 -9.88 3.36
CA GLU A 374 16.84 -9.09 4.60
C GLU A 374 16.88 -7.59 4.29
N ALA A 375 15.94 -6.85 4.89
CA ALA A 375 15.83 -5.40 4.73
C ALA A 375 16.08 -4.63 6.01
N VAL A 376 15.69 -5.18 7.16
CA VAL A 376 15.82 -4.58 8.49
C VAL A 376 16.02 -5.71 9.50
N LEU A 377 16.89 -5.51 10.48
CA LEU A 377 17.00 -6.39 11.64
C LEU A 377 16.54 -5.63 12.89
N LEU A 378 15.57 -6.19 13.61
CA LEU A 378 15.08 -5.62 14.87
C LEU A 378 15.35 -6.58 16.02
N PHE A 379 15.61 -6.06 17.21
CA PHE A 379 15.75 -6.89 18.41
C PHE A 379 14.49 -6.82 19.28
N THR A 380 14.05 -7.97 19.75
CA THR A 380 12.99 -8.06 20.76
C THR A 380 13.63 -8.17 22.14
N SER A 381 13.09 -7.42 23.11
CA SER A 381 13.64 -7.29 24.46
C SER A 381 13.40 -8.50 25.36
N GLY A 382 12.98 -9.65 24.82
CA GLY A 382 12.89 -10.97 25.47
C GLY A 382 12.53 -10.93 26.97
N THR A 383 11.27 -11.19 27.32
CA THR A 383 10.81 -11.16 28.74
C THR A 383 11.52 -12.15 29.68
N THR A 384 12.31 -13.10 29.14
CA THR A 384 12.92 -14.21 29.90
C THR A 384 14.33 -14.60 29.43
N GLY A 385 15.05 -13.75 28.67
CA GLY A 385 16.40 -14.09 28.22
C GLY A 385 17.06 -13.10 27.27
N GLU A 386 18.17 -13.52 26.65
CA GLU A 386 18.94 -12.68 25.71
C GLU A 386 18.10 -12.17 24.52
N PRO A 387 18.30 -10.91 24.09
CA PRO A 387 17.53 -10.33 22.99
C PRO A 387 17.62 -11.15 21.70
N LYS A 388 16.48 -11.36 21.05
CA LYS A 388 16.38 -12.13 19.80
C LYS A 388 16.27 -11.20 18.60
N GLY A 389 17.16 -11.38 17.63
CA GLY A 389 17.12 -10.69 16.34
C GLY A 389 16.00 -11.25 15.45
N VAL A 390 15.17 -10.37 14.92
CA VAL A 390 14.07 -10.65 14.01
C VAL A 390 14.42 -10.07 12.65
N VAL A 391 14.73 -10.96 11.72
CA VAL A 391 15.03 -10.62 10.32
C VAL A 391 13.73 -10.25 9.61
N VAL A 392 13.65 -9.02 9.10
CA VAL A 392 12.49 -8.52 8.37
C VAL A 392 12.88 -8.32 6.91
N SER A 393 12.19 -9.00 6.00
CA SER A 393 12.47 -8.90 4.56
C SER A 393 11.92 -7.63 3.93
N HIS A 394 12.40 -7.28 2.73
CA HIS A 394 11.86 -6.15 1.96
C HIS A 394 10.35 -6.31 1.73
N ARG A 395 9.92 -7.53 1.40
CA ARG A 395 8.52 -7.89 1.21
C ARG A 395 7.69 -7.68 2.48
N ASN A 396 8.22 -7.99 3.66
CA ASN A 396 7.50 -7.78 4.91
C ASN A 396 7.24 -6.28 5.15
N VAL A 397 8.27 -5.43 4.99
CA VAL A 397 8.13 -3.98 5.19
C VAL A 397 7.18 -3.37 4.16
N VAL A 398 7.41 -3.64 2.87
CA VAL A 398 6.59 -3.07 1.78
C VAL A 398 5.16 -3.60 1.83
N GLY A 399 4.97 -4.87 2.20
CA GLY A 399 3.65 -5.48 2.37
C GLY A 399 2.86 -4.82 3.49
N ASN A 400 3.45 -4.69 4.68
CA ASN A 400 2.79 -4.05 5.81
C ASN A 400 2.45 -2.59 5.52
N VAL A 401 3.40 -1.83 4.96
CA VAL A 401 3.18 -0.44 4.53
C VAL A 401 2.06 -0.33 3.50
N SER A 402 1.97 -1.27 2.54
CA SER A 402 0.92 -1.30 1.52
C SER A 402 -0.48 -1.56 2.10
N GLN A 403 -0.57 -2.37 3.16
CA GLN A 403 -1.83 -2.59 3.89
C GLN A 403 -2.18 -1.36 4.74
N PHE A 404 -1.21 -0.85 5.50
CA PHE A 404 -1.38 0.31 6.37
C PHE A 404 -1.82 1.57 5.61
N ARG A 405 -1.25 1.81 4.43
CA ARG A 405 -1.66 2.89 3.51
C ARG A 405 -3.16 2.87 3.20
N GLN A 406 -3.74 1.69 2.99
CA GLN A 406 -5.14 1.57 2.60
C GLN A 406 -6.07 1.98 3.75
N LEU A 407 -5.69 1.65 4.98
CA LEU A 407 -6.46 1.96 6.18
C LEU A 407 -6.30 3.42 6.64
N LEU A 408 -5.08 3.97 6.55
CA LEU A 408 -4.80 5.31 7.04
C LEU A 408 -5.32 6.43 6.11
N ASP A 409 -5.31 6.17 4.80
CA ASP A 409 -5.55 7.15 3.71
C ASP A 409 -5.00 8.57 3.98
N ALA A 410 -3.74 8.64 4.44
CA ALA A 410 -3.11 9.92 4.78
C ALA A 410 -3.16 10.88 3.60
N LYS A 411 -3.75 12.05 3.84
CA LYS A 411 -3.90 13.11 2.85
C LYS A 411 -2.62 13.91 2.73
N LYS A 412 -2.56 14.69 1.65
CA LYS A 412 -1.41 15.52 1.27
C LYS A 412 -0.92 16.49 2.35
N ASN A 413 -1.80 16.90 3.27
CA ASN A 413 -1.50 17.88 4.32
C ASN A 413 -1.40 17.22 5.70
N ASP A 414 -1.64 15.92 5.79
CA ASP A 414 -1.55 15.19 7.05
C ASP A 414 -0.08 15.03 7.44
N ALA A 415 0.14 14.88 8.74
CA ALA A 415 1.45 14.54 9.28
C ALA A 415 1.31 13.61 10.48
N ILE A 416 2.37 12.85 10.74
CA ILE A 416 2.42 11.84 11.78
C ILE A 416 3.46 12.26 12.83
N LEU A 417 3.08 12.21 14.10
CA LEU A 417 4.02 12.35 15.20
C LEU A 417 4.79 11.04 15.37
N ALA A 418 6.10 11.10 15.19
CA ALA A 418 7.03 10.01 15.43
C ALA A 418 7.59 10.15 16.86
N SER A 419 6.83 9.68 17.85
CA SER A 419 7.29 9.63 19.25
C SER A 419 7.75 8.26 19.73
N LEU A 420 7.60 7.24 18.89
CA LEU A 420 8.06 5.90 19.17
C LEU A 420 9.46 5.69 18.59
N PRO A 421 10.38 5.06 19.34
CA PRO A 421 11.72 4.76 18.85
C PRO A 421 11.73 3.89 17.58
N PHE A 422 12.68 4.15 16.68
CA PHE A 422 12.80 3.40 15.43
C PHE A 422 13.29 1.95 15.61
N PHE A 423 13.92 1.62 16.73
CA PHE A 423 14.27 0.23 17.09
C PHE A 423 13.07 -0.63 17.51
N HIS A 424 11.89 -0.02 17.72
CA HIS A 424 10.65 -0.77 17.92
C HIS A 424 9.90 -0.95 16.60
N THR A 425 9.29 -2.14 16.40
CA THR A 425 8.61 -2.49 15.14
C THR A 425 7.58 -1.46 14.68
N PHE A 426 6.83 -0.86 15.62
CA PHE A 426 5.82 0.14 15.28
C PHE A 426 6.47 1.47 14.89
N GLY A 427 7.49 1.93 15.63
CA GLY A 427 8.24 3.12 15.28
C GLY A 427 8.97 2.97 13.94
N SER A 428 9.63 1.84 13.73
CA SER A 428 10.29 1.47 12.46
C SER A 428 9.29 1.49 11.29
N THR A 429 8.16 0.80 11.41
CA THR A 429 7.26 0.63 10.27
C THR A 429 6.39 1.88 10.03
N VAL A 430 5.70 2.37 11.07
CA VAL A 430 4.67 3.42 10.94
C VAL A 430 5.28 4.81 10.86
N THR A 431 6.38 5.06 11.57
CA THR A 431 6.94 6.41 11.73
C THR A 431 8.29 6.62 11.03
N LEU A 432 8.86 5.57 10.45
CA LEU A 432 10.08 5.62 9.63
C LEU A 432 9.82 5.14 8.19
N TRP A 433 9.47 3.87 7.96
CA TRP A 433 9.36 3.31 6.60
C TRP A 433 8.12 3.78 5.84
N TYR A 434 6.95 3.80 6.48
CA TYR A 434 5.72 4.32 5.89
C TYR A 434 5.85 5.73 5.31
N PRO A 435 6.33 6.74 6.06
CA PRO A 435 6.47 8.10 5.54
C PRO A 435 7.53 8.22 4.45
N LEU A 436 8.60 7.40 4.48
CA LEU A 436 9.60 7.33 3.41
C LEU A 436 9.01 6.78 2.11
N ILE A 437 8.18 5.73 2.18
CA ILE A 437 7.58 5.05 1.02
C ILE A 437 6.39 5.84 0.44
N GLU A 438 5.49 6.34 1.29
CA GLU A 438 4.32 7.07 0.81
C GLU A 438 4.58 8.57 0.63
N GLY A 439 5.68 9.08 1.19
CA GLY A 439 5.98 10.50 1.22
C GLY A 439 4.94 11.22 2.09
N VAL A 440 4.76 10.78 3.33
CA VAL A 440 3.95 11.48 4.34
C VAL A 440 4.87 12.31 5.21
N ARG A 441 4.43 13.52 5.59
CA ARG A 441 5.22 14.40 6.45
C ARG A 441 5.24 13.83 7.87
N ILE A 442 6.39 13.86 8.53
CA ILE A 442 6.52 13.47 9.94
C ILE A 442 7.02 14.61 10.80
N VAL A 443 6.66 14.55 12.09
CA VAL A 443 7.21 15.39 13.15
C VAL A 443 7.88 14.44 14.14
N THR A 444 9.21 14.48 14.26
CA THR A 444 9.95 13.57 15.13
C THR A 444 10.12 14.15 16.52
N TYR A 445 9.83 13.38 17.57
CA TYR A 445 10.04 13.83 18.93
C TYR A 445 10.28 12.63 19.85
N PRO A 446 11.52 12.38 20.30
CA PRO A 446 11.91 11.07 20.80
C PRO A 446 11.43 10.75 22.23
N ASN A 447 10.85 11.72 22.96
CA ASN A 447 10.40 11.52 24.34
C ASN A 447 8.87 11.48 24.44
N PRO A 448 8.23 10.30 24.43
CA PRO A 448 6.76 10.23 24.54
C PRO A 448 6.23 10.64 25.92
N LEU A 449 7.08 10.74 26.95
CA LEU A 449 6.67 11.05 28.33
C LEU A 449 6.37 12.54 28.53
N GLU A 450 6.90 13.42 27.67
CA GLU A 450 6.62 14.86 27.68
C GLU A 450 5.29 15.17 26.95
N ALA A 451 4.18 14.79 27.56
CA ALA A 451 2.84 14.89 26.97
C ALA A 451 2.47 16.32 26.51
N ALA A 452 2.82 17.34 27.31
CA ALA A 452 2.57 18.74 26.97
C ALA A 452 3.30 19.16 25.69
N ARG A 453 4.55 18.72 25.53
CA ARG A 453 5.36 19.02 24.34
C ARG A 453 4.84 18.26 23.11
N CYS A 454 4.43 17.01 23.28
CA CYS A 454 3.75 16.26 22.23
C CYS A 454 2.47 16.97 21.75
N ALA A 455 1.63 17.43 22.69
CA ALA A 455 0.41 18.16 22.38
C ALA A 455 0.69 19.49 21.66
N ALA A 456 1.71 20.24 22.10
CA ALA A 456 2.13 21.47 21.44
C ALA A 456 2.58 21.21 19.99
N LEU A 457 3.39 20.17 19.75
CA LEU A 457 3.82 19.78 18.40
C LEU A 457 2.65 19.34 17.52
N ILE A 458 1.66 18.64 18.08
CA ILE A 458 0.41 18.26 17.40
C ILE A 458 -0.35 19.51 16.96
N TRP A 459 -0.54 20.46 17.86
CA TRP A 459 -1.25 21.71 17.60
C TRP A 459 -0.55 22.55 16.53
N GLN A 460 0.74 22.86 16.74
CA GLN A 460 1.53 23.73 15.86
C GLN A 460 1.61 23.21 14.42
N ASN A 461 1.74 21.88 14.25
CA ASN A 461 1.88 21.30 12.92
C ASN A 461 0.53 20.92 12.29
N SER A 462 -0.58 21.30 12.92
CA SER A 462 -1.93 20.92 12.51
C SER A 462 -2.03 19.41 12.26
N LEU A 463 -1.45 18.60 13.15
CA LEU A 463 -1.53 17.14 13.07
C LEU A 463 -2.99 16.75 13.30
N ARG A 464 -3.77 16.67 12.22
CA ARG A 464 -5.15 16.19 12.32
C ARG A 464 -5.11 14.74 12.76
N ARG A 465 -5.89 14.42 13.79
CA ARG A 465 -6.18 13.05 14.23
C ARG A 465 -6.33 12.18 12.98
N ILE A 466 -5.52 11.13 12.92
CA ILE A 466 -5.73 10.02 12.00
C ILE A 466 -7.19 9.61 12.16
N ARG A 467 -8.02 9.89 11.16
CA ARG A 467 -9.42 9.49 11.19
C ARG A 467 -9.46 7.99 11.03
N THR A 468 -9.54 7.25 12.12
CA THR A 468 -10.09 5.90 12.06
C THR A 468 -11.56 6.05 11.64
N HIS A 469 -11.98 5.38 10.57
CA HIS A 469 -13.29 5.52 9.92
C HIS A 469 -14.53 5.15 10.78
N ARG A 470 -14.44 5.16 12.12
CA ARG A 470 -15.57 4.90 13.02
C ARG A 470 -16.60 6.04 13.11
N ASP A 471 -16.31 7.23 12.61
CA ASP A 471 -17.24 8.37 12.70
C ASP A 471 -18.26 8.41 11.54
N GLY A 472 -18.82 7.25 11.20
CA GLY A 472 -19.92 7.08 10.24
C GLY A 472 -21.28 6.80 10.89
N ALA A 473 -21.33 6.69 12.22
CA ALA A 473 -22.58 6.70 12.98
C ALA A 473 -22.75 8.12 13.53
N GLY A 474 -23.84 8.77 13.13
CA GLY A 474 -24.04 10.20 13.34
C GLY A 474 -23.96 10.65 14.79
N SER A 475 -23.31 11.79 15.01
CA SER A 475 -23.77 12.77 15.98
C SER A 475 -23.65 14.15 15.35
N GLN A 476 -24.71 14.57 14.67
CA GLN A 476 -25.10 15.97 14.78
C GLN A 476 -25.70 16.12 16.18
N ARG A 477 -24.93 16.74 17.07
CA ARG A 477 -25.36 17.64 18.14
C ARG A 477 -24.13 18.25 18.77
#